data_AF-A0A958B3N1-F1
#
_entry.id   AF-A0A958B3N1-F1
#
_cell.length_a   1.000
_cell.length_b   1.000
_cell.length_c   1.000
_cell.angle_alpha   90.00
_cell.angle_beta   90.00
_cell.angle_gamma   90.00
#
_symmetry.space_group_name_H-M   'P 1'
#
loop_
_entity.id
_entity.type
_entity.pdbx_description
1 polymer ?
#
loop_
_entity_poly.entity_id
_entity_poly.type
_entity_poly.pdbx_seq_one_letter_code
_entity_poly.pdbx_strand_id
1 'polypeptide(L)'
;VIWVDLAGGQDQRFTIVPNGDPQVAADLWAVAEQLGYARWFVQEAGATADSSVQVFSDHGQAATAIADPDYTYLRTTSDTPDKLSSGSLEQVGRVLEVYLEQQ
;
A
#
# COMPACT_ATOMS: atom_id res chain seq x y z
N VAL A 1 5.36 2.07 11.05
CA VAL A 1 6.04 1.27 10.01
C VAL A 1 5.09 1.10 8.84
N ILE A 2 5.58 1.24 7.61
CA ILE A 2 4.76 1.11 6.40
C ILE A 2 5.44 0.08 5.50
N TRP A 3 4.83 -1.08 5.33
CA TRP A 3 5.31 -2.13 4.43
C TRP A 3 4.82 -1.83 3.01
N VAL A 4 5.74 -1.68 2.07
CA VAL A 4 5.41 -1.36 0.67
C VAL A 4 5.83 -2.56 -0.17
N ASP A 5 4.86 -3.22 -0.77
CA ASP A 5 5.09 -4.43 -1.56
C ASP A 5 4.08 -4.51 -2.70
N LEU A 6 4.48 -5.07 -3.85
CA LEU A 6 3.63 -5.16 -5.04
C LEU A 6 2.93 -3.81 -5.35
N ALA A 7 3.66 -2.70 -5.28
CA ALA A 7 3.11 -1.33 -5.30
C ALA A 7 3.59 -0.50 -6.50
N GLY A 8 3.80 -1.15 -7.64
CA GLY A 8 4.28 -0.51 -8.86
C GLY A 8 3.68 -1.06 -10.15
N GLY A 9 2.72 -1.97 -10.06
CA GLY A 9 2.03 -2.58 -11.20
C GLY A 9 1.08 -1.62 -11.93
N GLN A 10 0.61 -2.04 -13.10
CA GLN A 10 -0.50 -1.35 -13.80
C GLN A 10 -1.84 -1.64 -13.11
N ASP A 11 -2.75 -0.67 -13.16
CA ASP A 11 -4.16 -0.78 -12.72
C ASP A 11 -4.38 -1.32 -11.29
N GLN A 12 -3.43 -1.09 -10.38
CA GLN A 12 -3.52 -1.57 -9.01
C GLN A 12 -4.55 -0.82 -8.18
N ARG A 13 -5.11 -1.54 -7.20
CA ARG A 13 -6.02 -1.00 -6.18
C ARG A 13 -5.47 -1.39 -4.82
N PHE A 14 -5.18 -0.37 -4.01
CA PHE A 14 -4.72 -0.53 -2.64
C PHE A 14 -5.92 -0.37 -1.71
N THR A 15 -6.29 -1.46 -1.05
CA THR A 15 -7.32 -1.52 -0.01
C THR A 15 -6.70 -1.52 1.38
N ILE A 16 -7.48 -1.16 2.40
CA ILE A 16 -7.01 -1.16 3.79
C ILE A 16 -6.81 -2.61 4.26
N VAL A 17 -5.61 -2.92 4.72
CA VAL A 17 -5.24 -4.25 5.19
C VAL A 17 -5.79 -4.49 6.61
N PRO A 18 -6.62 -5.53 6.85
CA PRO A 18 -7.31 -5.70 8.15
C PRO A 18 -6.39 -5.95 9.36
N ASN A 19 -5.18 -6.47 9.13
CA ASN A 19 -4.19 -6.75 10.18
C ASN A 19 -3.20 -5.59 10.41
N GLY A 20 -3.40 -4.45 9.75
CA GLY A 20 -2.61 -3.24 9.97
C GLY A 20 -3.15 -2.37 11.10
N ASP A 21 -2.32 -1.43 11.54
CA ASP A 21 -2.72 -0.36 12.45
C ASP A 21 -3.77 0.54 11.76
N PRO A 22 -4.99 0.63 12.31
CA PRO A 22 -6.10 1.32 11.66
C PRO A 22 -5.90 2.84 11.61
N GLN A 23 -5.16 3.43 12.55
CA GLN A 23 -4.91 4.86 12.57
C GLN A 23 -3.89 5.23 11.48
N VAL A 24 -2.77 4.50 11.41
CA VAL A 24 -1.76 4.73 10.36
C VAL A 24 -2.37 4.52 8.96
N ALA A 25 -3.22 3.50 8.80
CA ALA A 25 -3.91 3.26 7.53
C ALA A 25 -4.88 4.41 7.18
N ALA A 26 -5.68 4.88 8.14
CA ALA A 26 -6.61 5.99 7.91
C ALA A 26 -5.87 7.27 7.48
N ASP A 27 -4.76 7.59 8.14
CA ASP A 27 -3.96 8.78 7.83
C ASP A 27 -3.33 8.70 6.43
N LEU A 28 -2.78 7.55 6.04
CA LEU A 28 -2.25 7.33 4.69
C LEU A 28 -3.32 7.46 3.61
N TRP A 29 -4.50 6.86 3.81
CA TRP A 29 -5.59 6.94 2.83
C TRP A 29 -6.21 8.33 2.76
N ALA A 30 -6.20 9.09 3.86
CA ALA A 30 -6.59 10.50 3.85
C ALA A 30 -5.61 11.35 3.02
N VAL A 31 -4.29 11.11 3.15
CA VAL A 31 -3.28 11.76 2.29
C VAL A 31 -3.51 11.40 0.82
N ALA A 32 -3.77 10.13 0.51
CA ALA A 32 -4.06 9.70 -0.84
C ALA A 32 -5.31 10.38 -1.42
N GLU A 33 -6.37 10.53 -0.63
CA GLU A 33 -7.58 11.25 -1.02
C GLU A 33 -7.28 12.74 -1.29
N GLN A 34 -6.52 13.41 -0.42
CA GLN A 34 -6.12 14.81 -0.59
C GLN A 34 -5.31 15.04 -1.88
N LEU A 35 -4.49 14.06 -2.28
CA LEU A 35 -3.71 14.10 -3.52
C LEU A 35 -4.52 13.70 -4.76
N GLY A 36 -5.81 13.35 -4.62
CA GLY A 36 -6.69 12.95 -5.71
C GLY A 36 -6.51 11.49 -6.16
N TYR A 37 -5.90 10.65 -5.31
CA TYR A 37 -5.61 9.24 -5.61
C TYR A 37 -6.63 8.24 -5.04
N ALA A 38 -7.80 8.71 -4.59
CA ALA A 38 -8.87 7.87 -4.02
C ALA A 38 -9.38 6.75 -4.97
N ARG A 39 -9.10 6.86 -6.28
CA ARG A 39 -9.38 5.79 -7.25
C ARG A 39 -8.50 4.55 -7.03
N TRP A 40 -7.25 4.74 -6.64
CA TRP A 40 -6.24 3.69 -6.42
C TRP A 40 -6.14 3.33 -4.94
N PHE A 41 -6.22 4.30 -4.03
CA PHE A 41 -6.27 4.08 -2.59
C PHE A 41 -7.73 4.05 -2.12
N VAL A 42 -8.29 2.85 -2.06
CA VAL A 42 -9.71 2.61 -1.83
C VAL A 42 -9.94 2.44 -0.32
N GLN A 43 -10.85 3.25 0.25
CA GLN A 43 -11.22 3.17 1.67
C GLN A 43 -12.19 1.99 1.94
N GLU A 44 -11.76 0.79 1.55
CA GLU A 44 -12.48 -0.46 1.76
C GLU A 44 -11.52 -1.47 2.39
N ALA A 45 -12.04 -2.34 3.26
CA ALA A 45 -11.26 -3.43 3.82
C ALA A 45 -10.95 -4.47 2.72
N GLY A 46 -9.67 -4.80 2.57
CA GLY A 46 -9.20 -5.78 1.60
C GLY A 46 -8.78 -7.10 2.21
N ALA A 47 -7.88 -7.79 1.51
CA ALA A 47 -7.22 -8.98 2.04
C ALA A 47 -6.19 -8.63 3.12
N THR A 48 -5.92 -9.59 3.99
CA THR A 48 -4.82 -9.54 4.97
C THR A 48 -3.49 -9.42 4.23
N ALA A 49 -2.65 -8.49 4.69
CA ALA A 49 -1.29 -8.33 4.16
C ALA A 49 -0.39 -9.52 4.51
N ASP A 50 0.79 -9.56 3.91
CA ASP A 50 1.88 -10.45 4.32
C ASP A 50 2.17 -10.37 5.84
N SER A 51 2.72 -11.46 6.39
CA SER A 51 3.03 -11.56 7.83
C SER A 51 4.03 -10.52 8.31
N SER A 52 4.74 -9.84 7.40
CA SER A 52 5.63 -8.72 7.71
C SER A 52 4.95 -7.64 8.55
N VAL A 53 3.68 -7.29 8.27
CA VAL A 53 2.92 -6.34 9.10
C VAL A 53 2.76 -6.87 10.53
N GLN A 54 2.37 -8.14 10.67
CA GLN A 54 2.17 -8.79 11.97
C GLN A 54 3.46 -8.83 12.79
N VAL A 55 4.61 -9.09 12.15
CA VAL A 55 5.92 -9.13 12.83
C VAL A 55 6.23 -7.79 13.52
N PHE A 56 5.94 -6.65 12.90
CA PHE A 56 6.14 -5.35 13.53
C PHE A 56 5.10 -5.07 14.62
N SER A 57 3.84 -5.40 14.37
CA SER A 57 2.76 -5.26 15.36
C SER A 57 3.02 -6.07 16.63
N ASP A 58 3.54 -7.29 16.52
CA ASP A 58 3.89 -8.16 17.65
C ASP A 58 5.01 -7.57 18.53
N HIS A 59 5.82 -6.67 17.98
CA HIS A 59 6.85 -5.93 18.71
C HIS A 59 6.38 -4.53 19.16
N GLY A 60 5.07 -4.30 19.19
CA GLY A 60 4.46 -3.07 19.68
C GLY A 60 4.64 -1.86 18.75
N GLN A 61 4.96 -2.09 17.48
CA GLN A 61 5.06 -1.01 16.48
C GLN A 61 3.74 -0.88 15.72
N ALA A 62 3.23 0.35 15.58
CA ALA A 62 2.13 0.63 14.67
C ALA A 62 2.60 0.35 13.22
N ALA A 63 2.01 -0.65 12.57
CA ALA A 63 2.43 -1.12 11.26
C ALA A 63 1.25 -1.34 10.33
N THR A 64 1.37 -0.91 9.06
CA THR A 64 0.37 -1.20 8.02
C THR A 64 1.08 -1.51 6.70
N ALA A 65 0.33 -1.79 5.64
CA ALA A 65 0.87 -2.05 4.31
C ALA A 65 0.17 -1.25 3.19
N ILE A 66 0.94 -0.93 2.16
CA ILE A 66 0.47 -0.57 0.82
C ILE A 66 0.87 -1.73 -0.07
N ALA A 67 -0.10 -2.59 -0.39
CA ALA A 67 0.13 -3.74 -1.25
C ALA A 67 -1.12 -4.14 -2.02
N ASP A 68 -0.90 -4.72 -3.19
CA ASP A 68 -1.94 -5.29 -4.04
C ASP A 68 -1.97 -6.82 -3.87
N PRO A 69 -2.95 -7.37 -3.10
CA PRO A 69 -3.04 -8.80 -2.89
C PRO A 69 -3.48 -9.57 -4.15
N ASP A 70 -4.03 -8.88 -5.15
CA ASP A 70 -4.59 -9.46 -6.37
C ASP A 70 -3.59 -9.42 -7.56
N TYR A 71 -2.32 -9.05 -7.32
CA TYR A 71 -1.30 -8.97 -8.35
C TYR A 71 -1.03 -10.33 -9.03
N THR A 72 -1.48 -10.44 -10.28
CA THR A 72 -1.57 -11.71 -11.02
C THR A 72 -0.22 -12.37 -11.32
N TYR A 73 0.85 -11.59 -11.50
CA TYR A 73 2.13 -12.12 -11.97
C TYR A 73 3.05 -12.56 -10.83
N LEU A 74 2.64 -12.36 -9.57
CA LEU A 74 3.41 -12.71 -8.38
C LEU A 74 3.96 -14.15 -8.45
N ARG A 75 5.27 -14.30 -8.18
CA ARG A 75 5.97 -15.60 -8.17
C ARG A 75 5.91 -16.35 -9.51
N THR A 76 5.78 -15.62 -10.62
CA THR A 76 5.92 -16.17 -11.97
C THR A 76 7.13 -15.57 -12.68
N THR A 77 7.62 -16.23 -13.72
CA THR A 77 8.64 -15.67 -14.61
C THR A 77 8.14 -14.49 -15.45
N SER A 78 6.84 -14.21 -15.41
CA SER A 78 6.19 -13.10 -16.10
C SER A 78 6.14 -11.83 -15.26
N ASP A 79 6.67 -11.86 -14.03
CA ASP A 79 6.87 -10.67 -13.20
C ASP A 79 8.10 -9.89 -13.70
N THR A 80 7.87 -9.19 -14.81
CA THR A 80 8.89 -8.49 -15.58
C THR A 80 8.60 -6.98 -15.62
N PRO A 81 9.61 -6.13 -15.91
CA PRO A 81 9.46 -4.67 -15.84
C PRO A 81 8.37 -4.06 -16.73
N ASP A 82 7.87 -4.76 -17.74
CA ASP A 82 6.72 -4.32 -18.56
C ASP A 82 5.39 -4.28 -17.79
N LYS A 83 5.33 -4.82 -16.56
CA LYS A 83 4.18 -4.68 -15.66
C LYS A 83 4.23 -3.42 -14.82
N LEU A 84 5.35 -2.70 -14.83
CA LEU A 84 5.50 -1.47 -14.04
C LEU A 84 4.71 -0.30 -14.65
N SER A 85 4.19 0.56 -13.77
CA SER A 85 3.53 1.80 -14.11
C SER A 85 4.19 2.96 -13.37
N SER A 86 4.68 3.96 -14.12
CA SER A 86 5.17 5.20 -13.53
C SER A 86 4.09 5.92 -12.72
N GLY A 87 2.83 5.83 -13.15
CA GLY A 87 1.71 6.41 -12.43
C GLY A 87 1.47 5.74 -11.08
N SER A 88 1.53 4.40 -11.02
CA SER A 88 1.39 3.66 -9.75
C SER A 88 2.53 4.00 -8.78
N LEU A 89 3.77 4.01 -9.28
CA LEU A 89 4.93 4.39 -8.49
C LEU A 89 4.87 5.83 -7.98
N GLU A 90 4.41 6.77 -8.80
CA GLU A 90 4.18 8.16 -8.38
C GLU A 90 3.13 8.23 -7.27
N GLN A 91 1.98 7.59 -7.45
CA GLN A 91 0.89 7.61 -6.47
C GLN A 91 1.36 7.12 -5.10
N VAL A 92 2.02 5.97 -5.06
CA VAL A 92 2.56 5.39 -3.82
C VAL A 92 3.65 6.29 -3.23
N GLY A 93 4.60 6.74 -4.06
CA GLY A 93 5.69 7.59 -3.62
C GLY A 93 5.23 8.93 -3.04
N ARG A 94 4.29 9.61 -3.70
CA ARG A 94 3.75 10.91 -3.27
C ARG A 94 2.94 10.80 -1.98
N VAL A 95 2.17 9.72 -1.80
CA VAL A 95 1.45 9.47 -0.55
C VAL A 95 2.43 9.29 0.60
N LEU A 96 3.47 8.48 0.41
CA LEU A 96 4.50 8.26 1.43
C LEU A 96 5.27 9.54 1.74
N GLU A 97 5.69 10.29 0.72
CA GLU A 97 6.39 11.58 0.85
C GLU A 97 5.58 12.54 1.74
N VAL A 98 4.34 12.82 1.35
CA VAL A 98 3.48 13.79 2.06
C VAL A 98 3.13 13.29 3.46
N TYR A 99 2.85 12.00 3.64
CA TYR A 99 2.57 11.43 4.96
C TYR A 99 3.76 11.56 5.91
N LEU A 100 4.98 11.26 5.43
CA LEU A 100 6.19 11.29 6.23
C LEU A 100 6.62 12.73 6.59
N GLU A 101 6.37 13.70 5.72
CA GLU A 101 6.62 15.13 6.00
C GLU A 101 5.69 15.71 7.08
N GLN A 102 4.57 15.04 7.39
CA GLN A 102 3.59 15.45 8.40
C GLN A 102 3.85 14.84 9.80
N GLN A 103 4.86 13.97 9.94
CA GLN A 103 5.17 13.29 11.20
C GLN A 103 6.08 14.11 12.12
#